data_AF-A0A7C1T6C3-F1
#
_entry.id   AF-A0A7C1T6C3-F1
#
_cell.length_a   1.000
_cell.length_b   1.000
_cell.length_c   1.000
_cell.angle_alpha   90.00
_cell.angle_beta   90.00
_cell.angle_gamma   90.00
#
_symmetry.space_group_name_H-M   'P 1'
#
loop_
_entity.id
_entity.type
_entity.pdbx_description
1 polymer ?
#
loop_
_entity_poly.entity_id
_entity_poly.type
_entity_poly.pdbx_seq_one_letter_code
_entity_poly.pdbx_strand_id
1 'polypeptide(L)'
;IYCCGDIVGYNAFPGECIELVDKYVKASVRGNHDHATINGDTSWFNEYGVAGINYCRKVLSDEKIKFLESLPTHLHFNREGIKFYMVHGSPRNELFEYIFPSTSEETFEEFSISVDANVVVLGHTHIPMKRKIGETLFLNPGSVGQPRDGNPKASFVIFDCKNKEAVFRRVNYNIEEAKRAIIDKGLPLFLAERLDLGI
;
A
#
# COMPACT_ATOMS: atom_id res chain seq x y z
N ILE A 1 4.95 -10.74 8.43
CA ILE A 1 4.02 -9.84 7.68
C ILE A 1 4.88 -8.96 6.79
N TYR A 2 4.44 -8.61 5.58
CA TYR A 2 5.10 -7.66 4.69
C TYR A 2 4.11 -6.54 4.35
N CYS A 3 4.58 -5.31 4.20
CA CYS A 3 3.75 -4.14 3.90
C CYS A 3 4.18 -3.48 2.58
N CYS A 4 3.21 -3.15 1.72
CA CYS A 4 3.45 -2.56 0.40
C CYS A 4 3.56 -1.02 0.43
N GLY A 5 3.84 -0.41 1.58
CA GLY A 5 3.92 1.04 1.73
C GLY A 5 2.58 1.74 1.88
N ASP A 6 2.62 3.07 1.81
CA ASP A 6 1.53 3.98 2.19
C ASP A 6 1.04 3.67 3.62
N ILE A 7 2.01 3.60 4.53
CA ILE A 7 1.77 3.45 5.97
C ILE A 7 1.03 4.68 6.51
N VAL A 8 1.35 5.85 5.95
CA VAL A 8 0.72 7.14 6.28
C VAL A 8 0.08 7.77 5.04
N GLY A 9 -0.70 8.84 5.23
CA GLY A 9 -1.08 9.73 4.11
C GLY A 9 -2.53 10.15 3.99
N TYR A 10 -3.49 9.39 4.51
CA TYR A 10 -4.93 9.72 4.38
C TYR A 10 -5.67 9.81 5.72
N ASN A 11 -5.38 8.92 6.66
CA ASN A 11 -6.25 8.69 7.83
C ASN A 11 -5.67 9.27 9.12
N ALA A 12 -6.44 9.15 10.21
CA ALA A 12 -6.24 9.89 11.46
C ALA A 12 -5.02 9.47 12.32
N PHE A 13 -4.46 8.27 12.10
CA PHE A 13 -3.52 7.62 13.04
C PHE A 13 -2.14 7.29 12.42
N PRO A 14 -1.44 8.23 11.76
CA PRO A 14 -0.19 7.92 11.07
C PRO A 14 0.92 7.47 12.03
N GLY A 15 0.95 7.98 13.26
CA GLY A 15 1.97 7.62 14.24
C GLY A 15 1.78 6.20 14.78
N GLU A 16 0.55 5.83 15.09
CA GLU A 16 0.17 4.51 15.58
C GLU A 16 0.32 3.45 14.47
N CYS A 17 0.02 3.81 13.21
CA CYS A 17 0.31 2.94 12.06
C CYS A 17 1.81 2.62 11.95
N ILE A 18 2.69 3.61 12.10
CA ILE A 18 4.15 3.41 12.09
C ILE A 18 4.56 2.47 13.23
N GLU A 19 4.07 2.70 14.45
CA GLU A 19 4.39 1.85 15.62
C GLU A 19 3.96 0.39 15.41
N LEU A 20 2.77 0.17 14.83
CA LEU A 20 2.30 -1.18 14.53
C LEU A 20 3.12 -1.84 13.41
N VAL A 21 3.49 -1.09 12.38
CA VAL A 21 4.34 -1.60 11.30
C VAL A 21 5.72 -1.99 11.84
N ASP A 22 6.38 -1.10 12.59
CA ASP A 22 7.69 -1.37 13.19
C ASP A 22 7.66 -2.61 14.09
N LYS A 23 6.58 -2.77 14.88
CA LYS A 23 6.45 -3.89 15.83
C LYS A 23 6.15 -5.24 15.16
N TYR A 24 5.32 -5.29 14.13
CA TYR A 24 4.75 -6.56 13.63
C TYR A 24 5.12 -6.91 12.18
N VAL A 25 5.58 -5.93 11.40
CA VAL A 25 5.91 -6.14 9.99
C VAL A 25 7.39 -6.49 9.88
N LYS A 26 7.68 -7.54 9.11
CA LYS A 26 9.04 -8.02 8.90
C LYS A 26 9.85 -7.08 8.01
N ALA A 27 9.20 -6.53 6.99
CA ALA A 27 9.76 -5.54 6.09
C ALA A 27 8.62 -4.79 5.36
N SER A 28 8.84 -3.51 5.09
CA SER A 28 7.95 -2.68 4.27
C SER A 28 8.74 -2.06 3.14
N VAL A 29 8.06 -1.80 2.03
CA VAL A 29 8.52 -0.78 1.07
C VAL A 29 7.89 0.57 1.40
N ARG A 30 8.46 1.64 0.86
CA ARG A 30 7.93 3.00 0.92
C ARG A 30 6.89 3.20 -0.19
N GLY A 31 5.73 3.77 0.16
CA GLY A 31 4.74 4.23 -0.82
C GLY A 31 4.90 5.70 -1.18
N ASN A 32 4.10 6.18 -2.13
CA ASN A 32 4.18 7.59 -2.56
C ASN A 32 3.73 8.55 -1.45
N HIS A 33 2.76 8.18 -0.60
CA HIS A 33 2.36 9.02 0.53
C HIS A 33 3.42 9.08 1.63
N ASP A 34 4.10 7.95 1.90
CA ASP A 34 5.24 7.93 2.81
C ASP A 34 6.35 8.86 2.27
N HIS A 35 6.64 8.75 0.97
CA HIS A 35 7.64 9.57 0.29
C HIS A 35 7.32 11.06 0.33
N ALA A 36 6.08 11.44 0.01
CA ALA A 36 5.63 12.82 0.06
C ALA A 36 5.57 13.39 1.49
N THR A 37 5.29 12.54 2.47
CA THR A 37 5.36 12.93 3.89
C THR A 37 6.78 13.27 4.31
N ILE A 38 7.79 12.58 3.78
CA ILE A 38 9.21 12.88 4.04
C ILE A 38 9.62 14.21 3.38
N ASN A 39 9.48 14.31 2.05
CA ASN A 39 10.06 15.41 1.29
C ASN A 39 9.18 16.66 1.19
N GLY A 40 7.87 16.55 1.48
CA GLY A 40 6.90 17.64 1.37
C GLY A 40 6.44 17.96 -0.05
N ASP A 41 6.86 17.20 -1.06
CA ASP A 41 6.41 17.38 -2.44
C ASP A 41 5.04 16.74 -2.65
N THR A 42 4.04 17.59 -2.82
CA THR A 42 2.66 17.16 -3.07
C THR A 42 2.19 17.47 -4.49
N SER A 43 3.10 17.76 -5.43
CA SER A 43 2.77 18.22 -6.80
C SER A 43 1.94 17.21 -7.61
N TRP A 44 2.04 15.92 -7.25
CA TRP A 44 1.35 14.81 -7.92
C TRP A 44 0.09 14.33 -7.18
N PHE A 45 -0.33 15.04 -6.13
CA PHE A 45 -1.43 14.62 -5.26
C PHE A 45 -2.66 15.51 -5.46
N ASN A 46 -3.84 14.91 -5.34
CA ASN A 46 -5.08 15.66 -5.23
C ASN A 46 -5.20 16.35 -3.87
N GLU A 47 -6.19 17.25 -3.72
CA GLU A 47 -6.41 18.02 -2.50
C GLU A 47 -6.55 17.16 -1.23
N TYR A 48 -7.14 15.96 -1.34
CA TYR A 48 -7.31 15.05 -0.21
C TYR A 48 -6.00 14.40 0.21
N GLY A 49 -5.17 13.98 -0.75
CA GLY A 49 -3.83 13.47 -0.50
C GLY A 49 -2.94 14.55 0.10
N VAL A 50 -2.99 15.77 -0.43
CA VAL A 50 -2.27 16.93 0.11
C VAL A 50 -2.66 17.18 1.57
N ALA A 51 -3.96 17.18 1.89
CA ALA A 51 -4.45 17.40 3.24
C ALA A 51 -3.93 16.35 4.22
N GLY A 52 -3.97 15.07 3.85
CA GLY A 52 -3.49 13.99 4.69
C GLY A 52 -1.96 13.98 4.85
N ILE A 53 -1.20 14.29 3.80
CA ILE A 53 0.26 14.45 3.86
C ILE A 53 0.64 15.61 4.80
N ASN A 54 -0.01 16.75 4.65
CA ASN A 54 0.22 17.92 5.52
C ASN A 54 -0.12 17.61 6.97
N TYR A 55 -1.20 16.89 7.23
CA TYR A 55 -1.54 16.40 8.56
C TYR A 55 -0.44 15.49 9.12
N CYS A 56 0.03 14.50 8.35
CA CYS A 56 1.11 13.61 8.77
C CYS A 56 2.38 14.40 9.13
N ARG A 57 2.81 15.32 8.28
CA ARG A 57 3.97 16.18 8.50
C ARG A 57 3.85 17.06 9.76
N LYS A 58 2.62 17.44 10.12
CA LYS A 58 2.35 18.23 11.32
C LYS A 58 2.43 17.41 12.62
N VAL A 59 2.01 16.15 12.58
CA VAL A 59 1.82 15.33 13.82
C VAL A 59 2.90 14.29 14.06
N LEU A 60 3.66 13.91 13.03
CA LEU A 60 4.74 12.94 13.17
C LEU A 60 5.97 13.58 13.81
N SER A 61 6.63 12.83 14.69
CA SER A 61 7.93 13.21 15.24
C SER A 61 9.05 12.96 14.25
N ASP A 62 10.20 13.61 14.45
CA ASP A 62 11.40 13.39 13.63
C ASP A 62 11.84 11.91 13.59
N GLU A 63 11.65 11.18 14.69
CA GLU A 63 11.92 9.75 14.77
C GLU A 63 11.03 8.95 13.81
N LYS A 64 9.73 9.29 13.75
CA LYS A 64 8.78 8.67 12.85
C LYS A 64 9.04 9.04 11.39
N ILE A 65 9.49 10.26 11.11
CA ILE A 65 9.95 10.64 9.76
C ILE A 65 11.19 9.84 9.37
N LYS A 66 12.18 9.70 10.26
CA LYS A 66 13.37 8.88 10.04
C LYS A 66 13.04 7.41 9.80
N PHE A 67 12.02 6.89 10.48
CA PHE A 67 11.50 5.55 10.19
C PHE A 67 11.06 5.44 8.73
N LEU A 68 10.23 6.37 8.24
CA LEU A 68 9.79 6.37 6.84
C LEU A 68 10.99 6.54 5.86
N GLU A 69 11.97 7.37 6.21
CA GLU A 69 13.22 7.56 5.45
C GLU A 69 14.07 6.29 5.36
N SER A 70 13.95 5.38 6.32
CA SER A 70 14.68 4.10 6.30
C SER A 70 14.08 3.06 5.36
N LEU A 71 12.82 3.23 4.96
CA LEU A 71 12.10 2.25 4.14
C LEU A 71 12.64 2.27 2.70
N PRO A 72 13.03 1.10 2.13
CA PRO A 72 13.44 1.03 0.74
C PRO A 72 12.22 1.19 -0.20
N THR A 73 12.46 1.57 -1.45
CA THR A 73 11.38 1.72 -2.44
C THR A 73 10.95 0.38 -3.06
N HIS A 74 11.82 -0.63 -3.02
CA HIS A 74 11.52 -2.01 -3.39
C HIS A 74 12.24 -3.02 -2.48
N LEU A 75 11.83 -4.28 -2.53
CA LEU A 75 12.45 -5.39 -1.80
C LEU A 75 12.54 -6.64 -2.67
N HIS A 76 13.71 -7.28 -2.69
CA HIS A 76 13.87 -8.66 -3.11
C HIS A 76 14.02 -9.56 -1.88
N PHE A 77 13.28 -10.67 -1.83
CA PHE A 77 13.45 -11.66 -0.78
C PHE A 77 13.10 -13.07 -1.24
N ASN A 78 13.64 -14.08 -0.57
CA ASN A 78 13.33 -15.48 -0.82
C ASN A 78 12.56 -16.08 0.37
N ARG A 79 11.53 -16.89 0.08
CA ARG A 79 10.84 -17.74 1.06
C ARG A 79 10.63 -19.12 0.45
N GLU A 80 11.16 -20.14 1.10
CA GLU A 80 10.99 -21.55 0.69
C GLU A 80 11.32 -21.79 -0.80
N GLY A 81 12.37 -21.13 -1.30
CA GLY A 81 12.80 -21.25 -2.69
C GLY A 81 12.05 -20.35 -3.67
N ILE A 82 11.02 -19.62 -3.23
CA ILE A 82 10.26 -18.68 -4.06
C ILE A 82 10.88 -17.29 -3.95
N LYS A 83 11.25 -16.71 -5.09
CA LYS A 83 11.74 -15.33 -5.18
C LYS A 83 10.57 -14.35 -5.25
N PHE A 84 10.58 -13.36 -4.38
CA PHE A 84 9.62 -12.26 -4.34
C PHE A 84 10.31 -10.96 -4.71
N TYR A 85 9.60 -10.13 -5.46
CA TYR A 85 9.86 -8.71 -5.59
C TYR A 85 8.64 -7.95 -5.09
N MET A 86 8.84 -6.99 -4.19
CA MET A 86 7.77 -6.15 -3.65
C MET A 86 8.09 -4.69 -3.91
N VAL A 87 7.10 -3.95 -4.39
CA VAL A 87 7.19 -2.53 -4.74
C VAL A 87 5.82 -1.88 -4.54
N HIS A 88 5.77 -0.57 -4.28
CA HIS A 88 4.49 0.10 -4.07
C HIS A 88 3.72 0.33 -5.38
N GLY A 89 4.35 1.02 -6.35
CA GLY A 89 3.80 1.27 -7.68
C GLY A 89 4.03 0.10 -8.63
N SER A 90 5.09 0.18 -9.44
CA SER A 90 5.48 -0.84 -10.42
C SER A 90 7.01 -1.03 -10.47
N PRO A 91 7.53 -2.08 -11.13
CA PRO A 91 8.96 -2.21 -11.40
C PRO A 91 9.56 -1.09 -12.26
N ARG A 92 8.73 -0.39 -13.05
CA ARG A 92 9.16 0.71 -13.92
C ARG A 92 9.15 2.06 -13.21
N ASN A 93 8.19 2.26 -12.31
CA ASN A 93 8.10 3.45 -11.45
C ASN A 93 7.59 3.01 -10.08
N GLU A 94 8.54 2.91 -9.15
CA GLU A 94 8.35 2.24 -7.86
C GLU A 94 7.36 2.93 -6.93
N LEU A 95 7.05 4.21 -7.18
CA LEU A 95 6.21 5.02 -6.29
C LEU A 95 4.87 5.43 -6.90
N PHE A 96 4.83 5.83 -8.18
CA PHE A 96 3.69 6.60 -8.70
C PHE A 96 2.89 5.92 -9.80
N GLU A 97 3.35 4.79 -10.33
CA GLU A 97 2.63 4.11 -11.41
C GLU A 97 1.52 3.22 -10.89
N TYR A 98 0.30 3.47 -11.38
CA TYR A 98 -0.88 2.66 -11.09
C TYR A 98 -0.95 1.45 -12.04
N ILE A 99 -0.92 0.25 -11.45
CA ILE A 99 -1.15 -1.02 -12.17
C ILE A 99 -2.49 -1.61 -11.76
N PHE A 100 -3.48 -1.45 -12.64
CA PHE A 100 -4.85 -1.91 -12.41
C PHE A 100 -5.06 -3.35 -12.89
N PRO A 101 -6.11 -4.05 -12.42
CA PRO A 101 -6.49 -5.35 -12.97
C PRO A 101 -6.71 -5.36 -14.49
N SER A 102 -7.12 -4.20 -15.05
CA SER A 102 -7.34 -3.97 -16.48
C SER A 102 -6.10 -3.55 -17.26
N THR A 103 -4.94 -3.35 -16.61
CA THR A 103 -3.68 -3.05 -17.31
C THR A 103 -3.35 -4.17 -18.32
N SER A 104 -2.80 -3.77 -19.47
CA SER A 104 -2.55 -4.66 -20.60
C SER A 104 -1.59 -5.78 -20.23
N GLU A 105 -1.75 -6.92 -20.90
CA GLU A 105 -0.87 -8.07 -20.72
C GLU A 105 0.59 -7.76 -21.07
N GLU A 106 0.82 -6.99 -22.14
CA GLU A 106 2.15 -6.51 -22.56
C GLU A 106 2.92 -5.82 -21.43
N THR A 107 2.26 -4.98 -20.63
CA THR A 107 2.91 -4.34 -19.48
C THR A 107 3.30 -5.34 -18.39
N PHE A 108 2.49 -6.37 -18.14
CA PHE A 108 2.88 -7.42 -17.20
C PHE A 108 3.95 -8.35 -17.76
N GLU A 109 3.98 -8.57 -19.07
CA GLU A 109 5.07 -9.29 -19.75
C GLU A 109 6.39 -8.53 -19.59
N GLU A 110 6.40 -7.21 -19.87
CA GLU A 110 7.54 -6.31 -19.63
C GLU A 110 8.06 -6.46 -18.19
N PHE A 111 7.16 -6.41 -17.21
CA PHE A 111 7.52 -6.55 -15.79
C PHE A 111 8.03 -7.94 -15.42
N SER A 112 7.49 -9.00 -16.05
CA SER A 112 7.92 -10.36 -15.76
C SER A 112 9.34 -10.65 -16.27
N ILE A 113 9.79 -9.90 -17.26
CA ILE A 113 11.15 -9.96 -17.83
C ILE A 113 12.10 -9.03 -17.08
N SER A 114 11.62 -7.87 -16.61
CA SER A 114 12.48 -6.85 -15.97
C SER A 114 12.90 -7.20 -14.54
N VAL A 115 12.23 -8.16 -13.91
CA VAL A 115 12.48 -8.55 -12.51
C VAL A 115 12.68 -10.06 -12.37
N ASP A 116 13.81 -10.48 -11.80
CA ASP A 116 14.07 -11.88 -11.42
C ASP A 116 13.27 -12.28 -10.16
N ALA A 117 11.97 -12.53 -10.34
CA ALA A 117 11.06 -12.97 -9.28
C ALA A 117 10.01 -13.96 -9.79
N ASN A 118 9.61 -14.90 -8.93
CA ASN A 118 8.47 -15.78 -9.18
C ASN A 118 7.15 -15.09 -8.81
N VAL A 119 7.18 -14.21 -7.81
CA VAL A 119 6.02 -13.45 -7.35
C VAL A 119 6.38 -11.97 -7.26
N VAL A 120 5.62 -11.13 -7.96
CA VAL A 120 5.72 -9.68 -7.91
C VAL A 120 4.53 -9.14 -7.12
N VAL A 121 4.81 -8.42 -6.03
CA VAL A 121 3.80 -7.83 -5.15
C VAL A 121 3.81 -6.32 -5.34
N LEU A 122 2.69 -5.78 -5.81
CA LEU A 122 2.44 -4.36 -6.02
C LEU A 122 1.54 -3.81 -4.90
N GLY A 123 1.25 -2.51 -4.94
CA GLY A 123 0.32 -1.82 -4.06
C GLY A 123 -0.42 -0.70 -4.80
N HIS A 124 -0.50 0.48 -4.20
CA HIS A 124 -0.91 1.76 -4.81
C HIS A 124 -2.37 1.89 -5.30
N THR A 125 -2.92 0.96 -6.08
CA THR A 125 -4.27 1.08 -6.64
C THR A 125 -5.39 0.85 -5.62
N HIS A 126 -5.06 0.20 -4.50
CA HIS A 126 -6.00 -0.21 -3.45
C HIS A 126 -7.05 -1.26 -3.90
N ILE A 127 -6.85 -1.86 -5.07
CA ILE A 127 -7.75 -2.86 -5.66
C ILE A 127 -7.03 -4.21 -5.66
N PRO A 128 -7.59 -5.26 -5.05
CA PRO A 128 -6.97 -6.57 -5.08
C PRO A 128 -6.81 -7.10 -6.49
N MET A 129 -5.66 -7.68 -6.78
CA MET A 129 -5.34 -8.19 -8.10
C MET A 129 -4.52 -9.47 -7.98
N LYS A 130 -4.85 -10.46 -8.83
CA LYS A 130 -4.06 -11.66 -9.06
C LYS A 130 -4.00 -11.88 -10.57
N ARG A 131 -2.81 -11.80 -11.16
CA ARG A 131 -2.54 -12.04 -12.58
C ARG A 131 -1.36 -12.99 -12.69
N LYS A 132 -1.44 -14.01 -13.56
CA LYS A 132 -0.32 -14.92 -13.85
C LYS A 132 0.09 -14.70 -15.30
N ILE A 133 1.34 -14.31 -15.52
CA ILE A 133 1.94 -14.13 -16.86
C ILE A 133 3.14 -15.05 -16.95
N GLY A 134 3.13 -15.99 -17.90
CA GLY A 134 4.11 -17.07 -17.93
C GLY A 134 4.17 -17.79 -16.58
N GLU A 135 5.35 -17.82 -15.98
CA GLU A 135 5.57 -18.40 -14.64
C GLU A 135 5.54 -17.37 -13.49
N THR A 136 5.37 -16.08 -13.79
CA THR A 136 5.38 -15.00 -12.80
C THR A 136 3.97 -14.69 -12.31
N LEU A 137 3.79 -14.66 -11.00
CA LEU A 137 2.54 -14.28 -10.35
C LEU A 137 2.59 -12.83 -9.87
N PHE A 138 1.71 -11.99 -10.39
CA PHE A 138 1.52 -10.62 -9.94
C PHE A 138 0.37 -10.55 -8.93
N LEU A 139 0.64 -9.91 -7.80
CA LEU A 139 -0.31 -9.72 -6.72
C LEU A 139 -0.42 -8.25 -6.35
N ASN A 140 -1.63 -7.80 -6.07
CA ASN A 140 -1.89 -6.57 -5.32
C ASN A 140 -2.81 -6.96 -4.16
N PRO A 141 -2.43 -6.74 -2.89
CA PRO A 141 -3.25 -7.14 -1.75
C PRO A 141 -4.56 -6.33 -1.61
N GLY A 142 -4.72 -5.25 -2.37
CA GLY A 142 -5.70 -4.21 -2.11
C GLY A 142 -5.21 -3.26 -1.02
N SER A 143 -6.13 -2.61 -0.32
CA SER A 143 -5.79 -1.70 0.78
C SER A 143 -6.40 -2.12 2.10
N VAL A 144 -5.60 -2.03 3.16
CA VAL A 144 -6.03 -2.26 4.55
C VAL A 144 -6.84 -1.09 5.06
N GLY A 145 -6.41 0.15 4.77
CA GLY A 145 -6.97 1.36 5.38
C GLY A 145 -7.89 2.18 4.48
N GLN A 146 -7.92 1.93 3.17
CA GLN A 146 -8.76 2.66 2.22
C GLN A 146 -9.01 1.82 0.95
N PRO A 147 -9.73 0.69 1.00
CA PRO A 147 -10.05 -0.10 -0.18
C PRO A 147 -10.79 0.74 -1.23
N ARG A 148 -10.57 0.45 -2.53
CA ARG A 148 -11.15 1.21 -3.66
C ARG A 148 -11.88 0.33 -4.68
N ASP A 149 -12.36 -0.83 -4.24
CA ASP A 149 -13.00 -1.85 -5.08
C ASP A 149 -14.49 -2.04 -4.80
N GLY A 150 -15.13 -1.07 -4.14
CA GLY A 150 -16.54 -1.11 -3.76
C GLY A 150 -16.83 -2.02 -2.55
N ASN A 151 -15.78 -2.47 -1.86
CA ASN A 151 -15.88 -3.28 -0.64
C ASN A 151 -15.17 -2.55 0.51
N PRO A 152 -15.90 -2.07 1.52
CA PRO A 152 -15.32 -1.24 2.58
C PRO A 152 -14.43 -2.02 3.55
N LYS A 153 -14.40 -3.35 3.48
CA LYS A 153 -13.58 -4.19 4.35
C LYS A 153 -12.10 -4.08 4.01
N ALA A 154 -11.27 -4.00 5.05
CA ALA A 154 -9.82 -4.05 4.93
C ALA A 154 -9.39 -5.28 4.12
N SER A 155 -8.48 -5.09 3.16
CA SER A 155 -8.00 -6.13 2.26
C SER A 155 -6.53 -6.45 2.47
N PHE A 156 -6.21 -7.74 2.44
CA PHE A 156 -4.84 -8.24 2.34
C PHE A 156 -4.80 -9.60 1.65
N VAL A 157 -3.59 -10.09 1.36
CA VAL A 157 -3.37 -11.41 0.76
C VAL A 157 -2.50 -12.28 1.66
N ILE A 158 -2.86 -13.55 1.77
CA ILE A 158 -2.01 -14.60 2.35
C ILE A 158 -1.43 -15.40 1.19
N PHE A 159 -0.11 -15.51 1.12
CA PHE A 159 0.57 -16.35 0.16
C PHE A 159 1.08 -17.62 0.84
N ASP A 160 0.54 -18.77 0.43
CA ASP A 160 0.99 -20.09 0.84
C ASP A 160 2.16 -20.53 -0.05
N CYS A 161 3.37 -20.56 0.52
CA CYS A 161 4.58 -20.94 -0.20
C CYS A 161 4.59 -22.42 -0.60
N LYS A 162 3.96 -23.30 0.18
CA LYS A 162 3.92 -24.73 -0.10
C LYS A 162 3.06 -25.03 -1.32
N ASN A 163 1.87 -24.44 -1.36
CA ASN A 163 0.92 -24.64 -2.46
C ASN A 163 1.07 -23.62 -3.60
N LYS A 164 1.94 -22.61 -3.43
CA LYS A 164 2.13 -21.47 -4.33
C LYS A 164 0.81 -20.74 -4.62
N GLU A 165 -0.03 -20.61 -3.61
CA GLU A 165 -1.38 -20.06 -3.73
C GLU A 165 -1.51 -18.73 -2.99
N ALA A 166 -2.08 -17.74 -3.67
CA ALA A 166 -2.47 -16.47 -3.08
C ALA A 166 -3.96 -16.48 -2.76
N VAL A 167 -4.32 -16.21 -1.50
CA VAL A 167 -5.71 -16.13 -1.03
C VAL A 167 -5.99 -14.78 -0.39
N PHE A 168 -6.93 -14.04 -0.97
CA PHE A 168 -7.37 -12.75 -0.44
C PHE A 168 -8.20 -12.92 0.82
N ARG A 169 -8.06 -11.97 1.73
CA ARG A 169 -8.80 -11.90 2.99
C ARG A 169 -9.40 -10.52 3.15
N ARG A 170 -10.60 -10.51 3.73
CA ARG A 170 -11.33 -9.30 4.10
C ARG A 170 -11.64 -9.31 5.57
N VAL A 171 -11.41 -8.18 6.22
CA VAL A 171 -11.63 -8.04 7.67
C VAL A 171 -12.53 -6.83 7.92
N ASN A 172 -13.58 -7.06 8.71
CA ASN A 172 -14.42 -5.98 9.21
C ASN A 172 -13.64 -5.18 10.25
N TYR A 173 -13.84 -3.88 10.27
CA TYR A 173 -13.34 -2.98 11.32
C TYR A 173 -14.43 -1.96 11.64
N ASN A 174 -14.22 -1.19 12.71
CA ASN A 174 -15.15 -0.15 13.11
C ASN A 174 -15.00 1.09 12.20
N ILE A 175 -15.74 1.10 11.09
CA ILE A 175 -15.72 2.18 10.10
C ILE A 175 -16.17 3.51 10.74
N GLU A 176 -17.20 3.48 11.59
CA GLU A 176 -17.72 4.68 12.24
C GLU A 176 -16.70 5.34 13.18
N GLU A 177 -15.90 4.55 13.90
CA GLU A 177 -14.83 5.06 14.74
C GLU A 177 -13.68 5.64 13.92
N ALA A 178 -13.30 4.98 12.81
CA ALA A 178 -12.30 5.50 11.89
C ALA A 178 -12.73 6.83 11.26
N LYS A 179 -14.00 6.92 10.83
CA LYS A 179 -14.62 8.15 10.28
C LYS A 179 -14.60 9.28 11.30
N ARG A 180 -15.07 9.02 12.52
CA ARG A 180 -15.07 10.00 13.60
C ARG A 180 -13.65 10.52 13.86
N ALA A 181 -12.67 9.63 13.91
CA ALA A 181 -11.28 10.04 14.09
C ALA A 181 -10.78 10.93 12.95
N ILE A 182 -11.11 10.64 11.69
CA ILE A 182 -10.74 11.50 10.54
C ILE A 182 -11.33 12.90 10.73
N ILE A 183 -12.61 12.99 11.09
CA ILE A 183 -13.32 14.27 11.31
C ILE A 183 -12.71 15.03 12.50
N ASP A 184 -12.47 14.36 13.63
CA ASP A 184 -11.92 14.97 14.85
C ASP A 184 -10.51 15.53 14.65
N LYS A 185 -9.74 14.98 13.70
CA LYS A 185 -8.42 15.49 13.31
C LYS A 185 -8.48 16.64 12.29
N GLY A 186 -9.68 17.03 11.86
CA GLY A 186 -9.89 18.12 10.90
C GLY A 186 -9.50 17.75 9.47
N LEU A 187 -9.45 16.45 9.15
CA LEU A 187 -9.22 15.98 7.78
C LEU A 187 -10.50 16.14 6.94
N PRO A 188 -10.39 16.22 5.60
CA PRO A 188 -11.54 16.38 4.72
C PRO A 188 -12.62 15.31 4.94
N LEU A 189 -13.89 15.74 5.01
CA LEU A 189 -15.04 14.84 5.23
C LEU A 189 -15.12 13.70 4.21
N PHE A 190 -14.76 13.98 2.95
CA PHE A 190 -14.70 12.98 1.88
C PHE A 190 -13.82 11.76 2.23
N LEU A 191 -12.73 11.95 2.97
CA LEU A 191 -11.86 10.85 3.41
C LEU A 191 -12.55 9.93 4.42
N ALA A 192 -13.49 10.46 5.22
CA ALA A 192 -14.31 9.66 6.11
C ALA A 192 -15.43 8.94 5.32
N GLU A 193 -16.17 9.67 4.49
CA GLU A 193 -17.34 9.14 3.76
C GLU A 193 -16.97 7.98 2.82
N ARG A 194 -15.81 8.07 2.15
CA ARG A 194 -15.36 7.02 1.23
C ARG A 194 -15.08 5.66 1.90
N LEU A 195 -14.88 5.63 3.23
CA LEU A 195 -14.68 4.37 3.97
C LEU A 195 -15.93 3.50 4.00
N ASP A 196 -17.13 4.09 3.94
CA ASP A 196 -18.40 3.32 3.91
C ASP A 196 -18.57 2.55 2.60
N LEU A 197 -18.05 3.11 1.52
CA LEU A 197 -18.25 2.62 0.16
C LEU A 197 -17.07 1.78 -0.34
N GLY A 198 -15.88 1.99 0.23
CA GLY A 198 -14.65 1.40 -0.28
C GLY A 198 -14.33 1.91 -1.69
N ILE A 199 -14.35 3.24 -1.87
CA ILE A 199 -14.03 3.94 -3.14
C ILE A 199 -12.91 4.94 -2.95
#